data_AF-A0A0E3UIM0-F1
#
_entry.id   AF-A0A0E3UIM0-F1
#
_cell.length_a   1.000
_cell.length_b   1.000
_cell.length_c   1.000
_cell.angle_alpha   90.00
_cell.angle_beta   90.00
_cell.angle_gamma   90.00
#
_symmetry.space_group_name_H-M   'P 1'
#
loop_
_entity.id
_entity.type
_entity.pdbx_description
1 polymer ?
#
loop_
_entity_poly.entity_id
_entity_poly.type
_entity_poly.pdbx_seq_one_letter_code
_entity_poly.pdbx_strand_id
1 'polypeptide(L)'
;MLSKFSIDYIVQPQHNVRVFTHYTDDPVEVEDFLMHLLVSRTRIVAIRHDSVALTGHQFDKLLKNAAERIASTLLRESLSLDAELVKLRFGFAA
;
A
#
# COMPACT_ATOMS: atom_id res chain seq x y z
N MET A 1 -17.59 4.03 -16.08
CA MET A 1 -17.37 4.39 -14.68
C MET A 1 -15.96 4.97 -14.59
N LEU A 2 -15.81 6.18 -14.03
CA LEU A 2 -14.47 6.70 -13.73
C LEU A 2 -13.99 6.01 -12.45
N SER A 3 -12.80 5.43 -12.50
CA SER A 3 -12.17 4.82 -11.33
C SER A 3 -11.94 5.87 -10.25
N LYS A 4 -12.39 5.59 -9.02
CA LYS A 4 -12.25 6.48 -7.86
C LYS A 4 -10.81 6.63 -7.46
N PHE A 5 -10.00 5.59 -7.54
CA PHE A 5 -8.58 5.65 -7.19
C PHE A 5 -7.68 5.56 -8.42
N SER A 6 -6.58 6.31 -8.38
CA SER A 6 -5.45 6.11 -9.28
C SER A 6 -4.13 6.19 -8.53
N ILE A 7 -3.21 5.26 -8.81
CA ILE A 7 -1.89 5.17 -8.17
C ILE A 7 -0.82 5.23 -9.24
N ASP A 8 0.01 6.26 -9.20
CA ASP A 8 1.14 6.44 -10.10
C ASP A 8 2.42 5.86 -9.50
N TYR A 9 3.17 5.09 -10.27
CA TYR A 9 4.39 4.43 -9.80
C TYR A 9 5.43 4.19 -10.91
N ILE A 10 6.68 3.91 -10.52
CA ILE A 10 7.81 3.64 -11.43
C ILE A 10 8.51 2.34 -11.01
N VAL A 11 8.48 1.33 -11.89
CA VAL A 11 8.91 -0.06 -11.60
C VAL A 11 10.44 -0.23 -11.47
N GLN A 12 11.27 0.63 -12.05
CA GLN A 12 12.74 0.57 -11.93
C GLN A 12 13.36 1.94 -12.28
N PRO A 13 14.19 2.56 -11.41
CA PRO A 13 14.67 3.92 -11.64
C PRO A 13 15.89 4.04 -12.57
N GLN A 14 16.50 2.93 -13.02
CA GLN A 14 17.86 3.00 -13.56
C GLN A 14 17.97 3.53 -15.01
N HIS A 15 17.02 3.27 -15.92
CA HIS A 15 17.24 3.65 -17.34
C HIS A 15 16.02 4.11 -18.14
N ASN A 16 14.80 4.09 -17.58
CA ASN A 16 13.61 4.63 -18.27
C ASN A 16 12.53 4.97 -17.24
N VAL A 17 12.27 6.27 -17.02
CA VAL A 17 11.31 6.74 -16.00
C VAL A 17 9.89 6.69 -16.56
N ARG A 18 9.43 5.50 -16.94
CA ARG A 18 8.03 5.31 -17.33
C ARG A 18 7.18 5.33 -16.07
N VAL A 19 6.26 6.28 -16.01
CA VAL A 19 5.20 6.30 -15.00
C VAL A 19 4.08 5.37 -15.46
N PHE A 20 3.70 4.46 -14.58
CA PHE A 20 2.53 3.61 -14.74
C PHE A 20 1.44 4.09 -13.81
N THR A 21 0.18 3.91 -14.21
CA THR A 21 -0.97 4.21 -13.38
C THR A 21 -1.82 2.97 -13.22
N HIS A 22 -2.10 2.61 -11.97
CA HIS A 22 -3.09 1.60 -11.62
C HIS A 22 -4.39 2.30 -11.24
N TYR A 23 -5.52 1.79 -11.71
CA TYR A 23 -6.85 2.35 -11.49
C TYR A 23 -7.73 1.32 -10.81
N THR A 24 -8.43 1.73 -9.76
CA THR A 24 -9.40 0.86 -9.06
C THR A 24 -10.51 1.69 -8.42
N ASP A 25 -11.66 1.06 -8.22
CA ASP A 25 -12.80 1.57 -7.44
C ASP A 25 -12.89 0.94 -6.05
N ASP A 26 -12.09 -0.11 -5.80
CA ASP A 26 -12.11 -0.89 -4.56
C ASP A 26 -11.05 -0.40 -3.58
N PRO A 27 -11.42 0.13 -2.41
CA PRO A 27 -10.46 0.56 -1.40
C PRO A 27 -9.61 -0.60 -0.84
N VAL A 28 -10.08 -1.86 -0.90
CA VAL A 28 -9.29 -3.02 -0.49
C VAL A 28 -8.17 -3.29 -1.49
N GLU A 29 -8.48 -3.24 -2.79
CA GLU A 29 -7.48 -3.38 -3.85
C GLU A 29 -6.42 -2.28 -3.78
N VAL A 30 -6.79 -1.06 -3.40
CA VAL A 30 -5.81 0.02 -3.14
C VAL A 30 -4.78 -0.40 -2.10
N GLU A 31 -5.21 -0.94 -0.94
CA GLU A 31 -4.30 -1.38 0.10
C GLU A 31 -3.41 -2.53 -0.37
N ASP A 32 -3.99 -3.55 -1.01
CA ASP A 32 -3.25 -4.70 -1.52
C ASP A 32 -2.22 -4.31 -2.60
N PHE A 33 -2.59 -3.38 -3.49
CA PHE A 33 -1.68 -2.86 -4.50
C PHE A 33 -0.55 -2.06 -3.88
N LEU A 34 -0.84 -1.20 -2.90
CA LEU A 34 0.19 -0.47 -2.16
C LEU A 34 1.14 -1.43 -1.42
N MET A 35 0.62 -2.52 -0.84
CA MET A 35 1.46 -3.57 -0.25
C MET A 35 2.42 -4.15 -1.29
N HIS A 36 1.93 -4.46 -2.50
CA HIS A 36 2.76 -4.97 -3.59
C HIS A 36 3.85 -3.97 -4.01
N LEU A 37 3.51 -2.67 -4.12
CA LEU A 37 4.48 -1.62 -4.45
C LEU A 37 5.58 -1.49 -3.38
N LEU A 38 5.22 -1.55 -2.09
CA LEU A 38 6.17 -1.49 -0.98
C LEU A 38 7.12 -2.69 -0.96
N VAL A 39 6.58 -3.91 -1.10
CA VAL A 39 7.37 -5.15 -1.13
C VAL A 39 8.32 -5.19 -2.33
N SER A 40 7.86 -4.75 -3.50
CA SER A 40 8.67 -4.67 -4.72
C SER A 40 9.66 -3.51 -4.74
N ARG A 41 9.67 -2.65 -3.70
CA ARG A 41 10.50 -1.42 -3.61
C ARG A 41 10.26 -0.48 -4.80
N THR A 42 9.04 -0.48 -5.30
CA THR A 42 8.62 0.36 -6.42
C THR A 42 8.46 1.80 -5.93
N ARG A 43 8.89 2.77 -6.74
CA ARG A 43 8.72 4.18 -6.39
C ARG A 43 7.27 4.60 -6.59
N ILE A 44 6.58 4.92 -5.51
CA ILE A 44 5.24 5.54 -5.53
C ILE A 44 5.40 7.04 -5.82
N VAL A 45 4.63 7.54 -6.78
CA VAL A 45 4.68 8.94 -7.24
C VAL A 45 3.49 9.72 -6.69
N ALA A 46 2.28 9.20 -6.85
CA ALA A 46 1.07 9.85 -6.39
C ALA A 46 -0.05 8.83 -6.14
N ILE A 47 -0.92 9.12 -5.17
CA ILE A 47 -2.19 8.41 -4.99
C ILE A 47 -3.28 9.47 -5.13
N ARG A 48 -4.29 9.24 -5.97
CA ARG A 48 -5.43 10.13 -6.14
C ARG A 48 -6.73 9.41 -5.82
N HIS A 49 -7.66 10.16 -5.25
CA HIS A 49 -9.04 9.75 -5.03
C HIS A 49 -9.96 10.78 -5.68
N ASP A 50 -10.92 10.34 -6.50
CA ASP A 50 -11.81 11.18 -7.32
C ASP A 50 -11.03 12.24 -8.14
N SER A 51 -9.92 11.83 -8.74
CA SER A 51 -8.97 12.70 -9.48
C SER A 51 -8.23 13.75 -8.63
N VAL A 52 -8.43 13.77 -7.31
CA VAL A 52 -7.73 14.67 -6.38
C VAL A 52 -6.54 13.94 -5.76
N ALA A 53 -5.34 14.54 -5.82
CA ALA A 53 -4.17 13.99 -5.16
C ALA A 53 -4.35 13.95 -3.64
N LEU A 54 -4.20 12.76 -3.07
CA LEU A 54 -4.15 12.59 -1.62
C LEU A 54 -2.84 13.21 -1.12
N THR A 55 -2.94 14.02 -0.08
CA THR A 55 -1.79 14.70 0.52
C THR A 55 -1.84 14.60 2.04
N GLY A 56 -0.67 14.71 2.68
CA GLY A 56 -0.53 14.66 4.13
C GLY A 56 -1.15 13.41 4.74
N HIS A 57 -2.00 13.62 5.74
CA HIS A 57 -2.51 12.55 6.60
C HIS A 57 -3.22 11.40 5.85
N GLN A 58 -3.98 11.68 4.79
CA GLN A 58 -4.69 10.63 4.05
C GLN A 58 -3.73 9.72 3.27
N PHE A 59 -2.71 10.32 2.66
CA PHE A 59 -1.65 9.59 1.95
C PHE A 59 -0.85 8.73 2.93
N ASP A 60 -0.40 9.33 4.04
CA ASP A 60 0.39 8.64 5.05
C ASP A 60 -0.38 7.49 5.71
N LYS A 61 -1.69 7.68 5.93
CA LYS A 61 -2.56 6.65 6.51
C LYS A 61 -2.66 5.41 5.62
N LEU A 62 -2.82 5.56 4.30
CA LEU A 62 -2.87 4.42 3.38
C LEU A 62 -1.55 3.64 3.37
N LEU A 63 -0.43 4.35 3.32
CA LEU A 63 0.89 3.72 3.36
C LEU A 63 1.16 3.03 4.69
N LYS A 64 0.76 3.66 5.80
CA LYS A 64 0.86 3.08 7.14
C LYS A 64 0.05 1.78 7.23
N ASN A 65 -1.21 1.79 6.80
CA ASN A 65 -2.05 0.58 6.79
C ASN A 65 -1.40 -0.56 5.99
N ALA A 66 -0.93 -0.27 4.77
CA ALA A 66 -0.25 -1.26 3.93
C ALA A 66 1.03 -1.79 4.62
N ALA A 67 1.84 -0.92 5.21
CA ALA A 67 3.06 -1.32 5.92
C ALA A 67 2.76 -2.16 7.17
N GLU A 68 1.75 -1.81 7.96
CA GLU A 68 1.32 -2.58 9.12
C GLU A 68 0.82 -3.97 8.73
N ARG A 69 0.07 -4.11 7.63
CA ARG A 69 -0.37 -5.41 7.10
C ARG A 69 0.81 -6.27 6.64
N ILE A 70 1.81 -5.69 5.98
CA ILE A 70 3.04 -6.39 5.61
C ILE A 70 3.76 -6.90 6.87
N ALA A 71 3.99 -6.03 7.85
CA ALA A 71 4.67 -6.39 9.09
C ALA A 71 3.90 -7.46 9.87
N SER A 72 2.57 -7.33 9.94
CA SER A 72 1.68 -8.31 10.58
C SER A 72 1.81 -9.67 9.93
N THR A 73 1.71 -9.74 8.59
CA THR A 73 1.85 -10.99 7.82
C THR A 73 3.22 -11.65 8.07
N LEU A 74 4.30 -10.86 7.97
CA LEU A 74 5.66 -11.38 8.20
C LEU A 74 5.83 -11.94 9.61
N LEU A 75 5.29 -11.28 10.64
CA LEU A 75 5.38 -11.74 12.01
C LEU A 75 4.55 -12.99 12.26
N ARG A 76 3.33 -13.05 11.72
CA ARG A 76 2.45 -14.22 11.81
C ARG A 76 3.12 -15.44 11.22
N GLU A 77 3.66 -15.32 10.01
CA GLU A 77 4.33 -16.42 9.31
C GLU A 77 5.65 -16.82 10.00
N SER A 78 6.50 -15.84 10.33
CA SER A 78 7.84 -16.13 10.90
C SER A 78 7.79 -16.72 12.30
N LEU A 79 6.77 -16.36 13.09
CA LEU A 79 6.64 -16.78 14.49
C LEU A 79 5.50 -17.79 14.70
N SER A 80 4.79 -18.18 13.63
CA SER A 80 3.59 -19.03 13.70
C SER A 80 2.56 -18.50 14.71
N LEU A 81 2.32 -17.19 14.68
CA LEU A 81 1.38 -16.50 15.57
C LEU A 81 0.05 -16.23 14.87
N ASP A 82 -1.03 -16.24 15.65
CA ASP A 82 -2.32 -15.76 15.19
C ASP A 82 -2.37 -14.21 15.13
N ALA A 83 -3.29 -13.68 14.34
CA ALA A 83 -3.46 -12.24 14.11
C ALA A 83 -3.73 -11.47 15.41
N GLU A 84 -4.52 -12.06 16.33
CA GLU A 84 -4.81 -11.47 17.63
C GLU A 84 -3.55 -11.30 18.48
N LEU A 85 -2.65 -12.30 18.48
CA LEU A 85 -1.39 -12.25 19.21
C LEU A 85 -0.42 -11.22 18.62
N VAL A 86 -0.41 -11.06 17.30
CA VAL A 86 0.42 -10.05 16.65
C VAL A 86 -0.07 -8.64 16.98
N LYS A 87 -1.39 -8.42 16.95
CA LYS A 87 -1.99 -7.16 17.39
C LYS A 87 -1.71 -6.87 18.86
N LEU A 88 -1.86 -7.86 19.74
CA LEU A 88 -1.60 -7.71 21.17
C LEU A 88 -0.13 -7.39 21.47
N ARG A 89 0.81 -8.09 20.83
CA ARG A 89 2.25 -7.99 21.13
C ARG A 89 2.96 -6.83 20.45
N PHE A 90 2.53 -6.48 19.23
CA PHE A 90 3.23 -5.53 18.37
C PHE A 90 2.38 -4.33 17.95
N GLY A 91 1.08 -4.35 18.22
CA GLY A 91 0.18 -3.23 17.91
C GLY A 91 -0.19 -3.10 16.43
N PHE A 92 0.19 -4.07 15.58
CA PHE A 92 -0.15 -4.04 14.16
C PHE A 92 -1.60 -4.45 13.91
N ALA A 93 -2.16 -3.96 12.80
CA ALA A 93 -3.48 -4.38 12.33
C ALA A 93 -3.52 -5.91 12.13
N ALA A 94 -4.64 -6.52 12.53
CA ALA A 94 -4.91 -7.95 12.37
C ALA A 94 -5.32 -8.27 10.93
#